data_AF-A0A4V2I7D0-F1
#
_entry.id   AF-A0A4V2I7D0-F1
#
_cell.length_a   1.000
_cell.length_b   1.000
_cell.length_c   1.000
_cell.angle_alpha   90.00
_cell.angle_beta   90.00
_cell.angle_gamma   90.00
#
_symmetry.space_group_name_H-M   'P 1'
#
loop_
_entity.id
_entity.type
_entity.pdbx_description
1 polymer ?
#
loop_
_entity_poly.entity_id
_entity_poly.type
_entity_poly.pdbx_seq_one_letter_code
_entity_poly.pdbx_strand_id
1 'polypeptide(L)'
;MDAATTGLLGGLAGVLLGGFLTYVLDRRNAVSMRLHESRIEAYKLFASCAMDYRRAVMDQWFEDHRLQNLTEDDDVHRARSAAWSAYYGVRLVTGNPQLGTMGRNILDRITELKDVEHREELNRLGEACRDEVDGFVEKARRDVVATRSV
;
A
#
# COMPACT_ATOMS: atom_id res chain seq x y z
N MET A 1 -28.18 17.26 -53.74
CA MET A 1 -27.90 17.32 -52.30
C MET A 1 -27.01 18.52 -52.08
N ASP A 2 -27.53 19.57 -51.45
CA ASP A 2 -26.83 20.84 -51.30
C ASP A 2 -25.69 20.73 -50.27
N ALA A 3 -24.56 21.38 -50.54
CA ALA A 3 -23.37 21.38 -49.70
C ALA A 3 -23.65 21.76 -48.22
N ALA A 4 -24.72 22.52 -47.98
CA ALA A 4 -25.21 22.87 -46.64
C ALA A 4 -25.69 21.65 -45.83
N THR A 5 -26.33 20.67 -46.48
CA THR A 5 -26.87 19.48 -45.81
C THR A 5 -25.77 18.49 -45.42
N THR A 6 -24.75 18.33 -46.26
CA THR A 6 -23.55 17.53 -45.97
C THR A 6 -22.70 18.16 -44.86
N GLY A 7 -22.58 19.48 -44.84
CA GLY A 7 -21.87 20.20 -43.77
C GLY A 7 -22.53 20.07 -42.39
N LEU A 8 -23.86 20.18 -42.33
CA LEU A 8 -24.63 20.03 -41.09
C LEU A 8 -24.55 18.59 -40.54
N LEU A 9 -24.71 17.58 -41.40
CA LEU A 9 -24.61 16.18 -41.02
C LEU A 9 -23.19 15.82 -40.57
N GLY A 10 -22.16 16.31 -41.26
CA GLY A 10 -20.77 16.13 -40.85
C GLY A 10 -20.45 16.79 -39.50
N GLY A 11 -20.98 18.01 -39.26
CA GLY A 11 -20.82 18.71 -38.00
C GLY A 11 -21.45 17.98 -36.81
N LEU A 12 -22.70 17.51 -36.96
CA LEU A 12 -23.39 16.75 -35.91
C LEU A 12 -22.71 15.41 -35.63
N ALA A 13 -22.26 14.70 -36.66
CA ALA A 13 -21.48 13.47 -36.50
C ALA A 13 -20.15 13.72 -35.77
N GLY A 14 -19.45 14.82 -36.10
CA GLY A 14 -18.21 15.22 -35.42
C GLY A 14 -18.41 15.55 -33.94
N VAL A 15 -19.50 16.24 -33.58
CA VAL A 15 -19.82 16.58 -32.18
C VAL A 15 -20.16 15.32 -31.37
N LEU A 16 -20.94 14.39 -31.94
CA LEU A 16 -21.30 13.13 -31.26
C LEU A 16 -20.07 12.23 -31.05
N LEU A 17 -19.21 12.10 -32.06
CA LEU A 17 -17.94 11.37 -31.97
C LEU A 17 -16.99 12.00 -30.96
N GLY A 18 -16.84 13.32 -30.98
CA GLY A 18 -16.04 14.07 -30.01
C GLY A 18 -16.54 13.87 -28.58
N GLY A 19 -17.85 14.01 -28.35
CA GLY A 19 -18.46 13.81 -27.03
C GLY A 19 -18.31 12.38 -26.51
N PHE A 20 -18.47 11.37 -27.38
CA PHE A 20 -18.25 9.97 -27.01
C PHE A 20 -16.78 9.69 -26.66
N LEU A 21 -15.84 10.21 -27.44
CA LEU A 21 -14.41 10.05 -27.17
C LEU A 21 -14.00 10.73 -25.86
N THR A 22 -14.44 11.96 -25.63
CA THR A 22 -14.20 12.69 -24.38
C THR A 22 -14.78 11.95 -23.19
N TYR A 23 -16.02 11.44 -23.29
CA TYR A 23 -16.65 10.67 -22.22
C TYR A 23 -15.85 9.41 -21.85
N VAL A 24 -15.38 8.65 -22.84
CA VAL A 24 -14.56 7.45 -22.61
C VAL A 24 -13.21 7.81 -21.97
N LEU A 25 -12.57 8.88 -22.43
CA LEU A 25 -11.30 9.37 -21.87
C LEU A 25 -11.48 9.87 -20.42
N ASP A 26 -12.50 10.67 -20.16
CA ASP A 26 -12.84 11.17 -18.82
C ASP A 26 -13.15 10.01 -17.86
N ARG A 27 -13.90 9.01 -18.33
CA ARG A 27 -14.20 7.83 -17.53
C ARG A 27 -12.94 7.01 -17.20
N ARG A 28 -12.04 6.83 -18.18
CA ARG A 28 -10.76 6.15 -17.98
C ARG A 28 -9.86 6.92 -17.00
N ASN A 29 -9.78 8.23 -17.15
CA ASN A 29 -9.01 9.11 -16.26
C ASN A 29 -9.54 9.04 -14.82
N ALA A 30 -10.85 9.08 -14.63
CA ALA A 30 -11.47 8.97 -13.31
C ALA A 30 -11.20 7.63 -12.62
N VAL A 31 -11.21 6.52 -13.37
CA VAL A 31 -10.87 5.18 -12.83
C VAL A 31 -9.38 5.10 -12.48
N SER A 32 -8.50 5.64 -13.33
CA SER A 32 -7.05 5.67 -13.09
C SER A 32 -6.71 6.50 -11.85
N MET A 33 -7.30 7.68 -11.70
CA MET A 33 -7.12 8.54 -10.52
C MET A 33 -7.60 7.87 -9.23
N ARG A 34 -8.77 7.23 -9.24
CA ARG A 34 -9.27 6.49 -8.07
C ARG A 34 -8.34 5.36 -7.67
N LEU A 35 -7.83 4.60 -8.64
CA LEU A 35 -6.88 3.52 -8.36
C LEU A 35 -5.56 4.05 -7.81
N HIS A 36 -5.08 5.19 -8.32
CA HIS A 36 -3.89 5.88 -7.82
C HIS A 36 -4.05 6.30 -6.35
N GLU A 37 -5.17 6.91 -6.00
CA GLU A 37 -5.50 7.29 -4.61
C GLU A 37 -5.59 6.07 -3.70
N SER A 38 -6.30 5.01 -4.13
CA SER A 38 -6.39 3.75 -3.37
C SER A 38 -5.03 3.09 -3.15
N ARG A 39 -4.10 3.20 -4.11
CA ARG A 39 -2.71 2.71 -3.93
C ARG A 39 -1.97 3.50 -2.87
N ILE A 40 -1.99 4.84 -2.94
CA ILE A 40 -1.33 5.70 -1.95
C ILE A 40 -1.88 5.39 -0.55
N GLU A 41 -3.20 5.29 -0.42
CA GLU A 41 -3.84 5.00 0.85
C GLU A 41 -3.45 3.62 1.40
N ALA A 42 -3.51 2.57 0.58
CA ALA A 42 -3.13 1.22 1.00
C ALA A 42 -1.65 1.12 1.40
N TYR A 43 -0.74 1.75 0.64
CA TYR A 43 0.68 1.76 0.94
C TYR A 43 0.97 2.50 2.25
N LYS A 44 0.32 3.64 2.48
CA LYS A 44 0.43 4.40 3.73
C LYS A 44 -0.11 3.61 4.92
N LEU A 45 -1.30 3.00 4.75
CA LEU A 45 -1.94 2.20 5.80
C LEU A 45 -1.06 1.02 6.19
N PHE A 46 -0.52 0.29 5.21
CA PHE A 46 0.38 -0.83 5.49
C PHE A 46 1.65 -0.39 6.23
N ALA A 47 2.32 0.68 5.80
CA ALA A 47 3.51 1.18 6.48
C ALA A 47 3.21 1.56 7.95
N SER A 48 2.09 2.22 8.21
CA SER A 48 1.65 2.56 9.57
C SER A 48 1.40 1.33 10.41
N CYS A 49 0.56 0.40 9.92
CA CYS A 49 0.20 -0.80 10.69
C CYS A 49 1.41 -1.72 10.92
N ALA A 50 2.35 -1.81 9.99
CA ALA A 50 3.59 -2.56 10.18
C ALA A 50 4.45 -1.93 11.28
N MET A 51 4.57 -0.61 11.32
CA MET A 51 5.32 0.07 12.38
C MET A 51 4.64 -0.04 13.75
N ASP A 52 3.30 -0.02 13.79
CA ASP A 52 2.53 -0.28 15.02
C ASP A 52 2.71 -1.71 15.50
N TYR A 53 2.71 -2.70 14.59
CA TYR A 53 2.97 -4.08 14.93
C TYR A 53 4.39 -4.27 15.47
N ARG A 54 5.40 -3.67 14.83
CA ARG A 54 6.78 -3.67 15.30
C ARG A 54 6.89 -3.09 16.71
N ARG A 55 6.23 -1.95 16.97
CA ARG A 55 6.19 -1.31 18.28
C ARG A 55 5.59 -2.26 19.32
N ALA A 56 4.41 -2.83 19.05
CA ALA A 56 3.75 -3.74 19.99
C ALA A 56 4.62 -4.96 20.33
N VAL A 57 5.30 -5.56 19.36
CA VAL A 57 6.21 -6.69 19.62
C VAL A 57 7.41 -6.28 20.47
N MET A 58 8.01 -5.12 20.20
CA MET A 58 9.11 -4.62 21.02
C MET A 58 8.67 -4.27 22.44
N ASP A 59 7.49 -3.65 22.61
CA ASP A 59 6.92 -3.32 23.91
C ASP A 59 6.64 -4.60 24.71
N GLN A 60 6.04 -5.63 24.08
CA GLN A 60 5.82 -6.93 24.70
C GLN A 60 7.14 -7.58 25.15
N TRP A 61 8.18 -7.54 24.30
CA TRP A 61 9.49 -8.07 24.66
C TRP A 61 10.04 -7.43 25.94
N PHE A 62 9.92 -6.10 26.07
CA PHE A 62 10.38 -5.39 27.28
C PHE A 62 9.57 -5.76 28.52
N GLU A 63 8.26 -5.92 28.39
CA GLU A 63 7.40 -6.32 29.51
C GLU A 63 7.68 -7.76 29.95
N ASP A 64 7.82 -8.70 29.01
CA ASP A 64 8.15 -10.10 29.31
C ASP A 64 9.50 -10.21 30.05
N HIS A 65 10.52 -9.47 29.60
CA HIS A 65 11.85 -9.48 30.23
C HIS A 65 11.89 -8.72 31.57
N ARG A 66 11.01 -7.74 31.78
CA ARG A 66 10.92 -6.99 33.04
C ARG A 66 10.14 -7.76 34.12
N LEU A 67 9.05 -8.42 33.72
CA LEU A 67 8.11 -9.07 34.64
C LEU A 67 8.38 -10.56 34.84
N GLN A 68 9.26 -11.18 34.04
CA GLN A 68 9.49 -12.64 33.98
C GLN A 68 8.20 -13.46 33.78
N ASN A 69 7.14 -12.81 33.30
CA ASN A 69 5.83 -13.40 33.06
C ASN A 69 5.50 -13.23 31.59
N LEU A 70 5.49 -14.35 30.87
CA LEU A 70 5.04 -14.41 29.48
C LEU A 70 3.52 -14.24 29.47
N THR A 71 3.06 -13.03 29.17
CA THR A 71 1.64 -12.77 28.98
C THR A 71 1.39 -12.49 27.50
N GLU A 72 0.43 -13.20 26.92
CA GLU A 72 0.03 -12.97 25.54
C GLU A 72 -0.69 -11.61 25.47
N ASP A 73 -0.05 -10.60 24.87
CA ASP A 73 -0.52 -9.22 24.84
C ASP A 73 -1.56 -9.01 23.72
N ASP A 74 -2.78 -8.63 24.09
CA ASP A 74 -3.87 -8.32 23.16
C ASP A 74 -3.50 -7.19 22.17
N ASP A 75 -2.60 -6.26 22.53
CA ASP A 75 -2.11 -5.23 21.60
C ASP A 75 -1.31 -5.83 20.45
N VAL A 76 -0.48 -6.84 20.70
CA VAL A 76 0.31 -7.51 19.68
C VAL A 76 -0.58 -8.24 18.69
N HIS A 77 -1.61 -8.94 19.16
CA HIS A 77 -2.57 -9.62 18.27
C HIS A 77 -3.36 -8.63 17.42
N ARG A 78 -3.84 -7.55 18.03
CA ARG A 78 -4.57 -6.49 17.33
C ARG A 78 -3.70 -5.83 16.26
N ALA A 79 -2.48 -5.42 16.62
CA ALA A 79 -1.56 -4.77 15.70
C ALA A 79 -1.13 -5.71 14.56
N ARG A 80 -0.87 -6.99 14.87
CA ARG A 80 -0.60 -8.03 13.87
C ARG A 80 -1.74 -8.16 12.87
N SER A 81 -2.98 -8.30 13.36
CA SER A 81 -4.17 -8.43 12.53
C SER A 81 -4.37 -7.22 11.59
N ALA A 82 -4.16 -6.01 12.13
CA ALA A 82 -4.22 -4.78 11.35
C ALA A 82 -3.14 -4.74 10.24
N ALA A 83 -1.90 -5.11 10.56
CA ALA A 83 -0.80 -5.15 9.60
C ALA A 83 -1.04 -6.15 8.47
N TRP A 84 -1.53 -7.36 8.79
CA TRP A 84 -1.91 -8.36 7.79
C TRP A 84 -3.08 -7.89 6.91
N SER A 85 -4.08 -7.26 7.50
CA SER A 85 -5.23 -6.71 6.74
C SER A 85 -4.79 -5.62 5.76
N ALA A 86 -3.93 -4.70 6.21
CA ALA A 86 -3.37 -3.65 5.36
C ALA A 86 -2.50 -4.23 4.24
N TYR A 87 -1.71 -5.27 4.52
CA TYR A 87 -0.92 -6.00 3.52
C TYR A 87 -1.79 -6.61 2.42
N TYR A 88 -2.93 -7.23 2.77
CA TYR A 88 -3.86 -7.72 1.76
C TYR A 88 -4.48 -6.58 0.95
N GLY A 89 -4.74 -5.43 1.56
CA GLY A 89 -5.12 -4.21 0.86
C GLY A 89 -4.10 -3.80 -0.20
N VAL A 90 -2.80 -3.78 0.13
CA VAL A 90 -1.70 -3.54 -0.82
C VAL A 90 -1.78 -4.51 -2.00
N ARG A 91 -1.94 -5.82 -1.73
CA ARG A 91 -2.04 -6.85 -2.77
C ARG A 91 -3.24 -6.71 -3.70
N LEU A 92 -4.33 -6.10 -3.25
CA LEU A 92 -5.52 -5.88 -4.06
C LEU A 92 -5.35 -4.70 -5.02
N VAL A 93 -4.61 -3.67 -4.61
CA VAL A 93 -4.49 -2.42 -5.38
C VAL A 93 -3.26 -2.38 -6.28
N THR A 94 -2.23 -3.18 -5.99
CA THR A 94 -0.98 -3.20 -6.77
C THR A 94 -0.86 -4.41 -7.69
N GLY A 95 -0.38 -4.16 -8.91
CA GLY A 95 0.07 -5.20 -9.84
C GLY A 95 1.55 -5.55 -9.67
N ASN A 96 2.27 -4.87 -8.77
CA ASN A 96 3.71 -5.02 -8.62
C ASN A 96 4.05 -6.15 -7.65
N PRO A 97 4.55 -7.31 -8.13
CA PRO A 97 4.78 -8.46 -7.25
C PRO A 97 5.85 -8.19 -6.19
N GLN A 98 6.79 -7.28 -6.47
CA GLN A 98 7.85 -6.94 -5.51
C GLN A 98 7.32 -6.25 -4.26
N LEU A 99 6.29 -5.40 -4.38
CA LEU A 99 5.64 -4.79 -3.20
C LEU A 99 4.96 -5.85 -2.33
N GLY A 100 4.36 -6.87 -2.95
CA GLY A 100 3.78 -8.01 -2.24
C GLY A 100 4.83 -8.87 -1.52
N THR A 101 6.00 -9.07 -2.13
CA THR A 101 7.12 -9.78 -1.48
C THR A 101 7.71 -8.98 -0.33
N MET A 102 7.99 -7.68 -0.55
CA MET A 102 8.53 -6.81 0.49
C MET A 102 7.61 -6.71 1.70
N GLY A 103 6.30 -6.52 1.46
CA GLY A 103 5.32 -6.45 2.54
C GLY A 103 5.25 -7.73 3.37
N ARG A 104 5.37 -8.90 2.74
CA ARG A 104 5.41 -10.18 3.46
C ARG A 104 6.67 -10.32 4.30
N ASN A 105 7.84 -10.01 3.72
CA ASN A 105 9.11 -10.08 4.42
C ASN A 105 9.14 -9.18 5.68
N ILE A 106 8.57 -7.98 5.60
CA ILE A 106 8.43 -7.07 6.74
C ILE A 106 7.62 -7.73 7.87
N LEU A 107 6.46 -8.31 7.55
CA LEU A 107 5.59 -8.96 8.55
C LEU A 107 6.27 -10.18 9.20
N ASP A 108 6.98 -10.96 8.40
CA ASP A 108 7.70 -12.14 8.88
C ASP A 108 8.83 -11.73 9.84
N ARG A 109 9.62 -10.71 9.48
CA ARG A 109 10.71 -10.18 10.33
C ARG A 109 10.24 -9.53 11.61
N ILE A 110 9.12 -8.80 11.57
CA ILE A 110 8.52 -8.27 12.81
C ILE A 110 8.10 -9.43 13.72
N THR A 111 7.57 -10.52 13.15
CA THR A 111 7.17 -11.70 13.92
C THR A 111 8.37 -12.36 14.61
N GLU A 112 9.54 -12.37 13.98
CA GLU A 112 10.78 -12.95 14.52
C GLU A 112 11.34 -12.16 15.71
N LEU A 113 11.01 -10.86 15.87
CA LEU A 113 11.53 -10.03 16.95
C LEU A 113 11.16 -10.54 18.36
N LYS A 114 10.01 -11.21 18.49
CA LYS A 114 9.54 -11.72 19.79
C LYS A 114 10.45 -12.83 20.36
N ASP A 115 11.19 -13.52 19.50
CA ASP A 115 12.00 -14.70 19.85
C ASP A 115 13.47 -14.31 20.13
N VAL A 116 13.81 -13.01 20.07
CA VAL A 116 15.16 -12.50 20.33
C VAL A 116 15.47 -12.55 21.83
N GLU A 117 16.67 -12.97 22.22
CA GLU A 117 17.04 -13.09 23.65
C GLU A 117 17.68 -11.83 24.24
N HIS A 118 18.27 -10.97 23.38
CA HIS A 118 19.14 -9.89 23.82
C HIS A 118 18.67 -8.53 23.33
N ARG A 119 18.70 -7.54 24.23
CA ARG A 119 18.22 -6.18 23.95
C ARG A 119 18.99 -5.50 22.82
N GLU A 120 20.31 -5.65 22.77
CA GLU A 120 21.13 -5.07 21.70
C GLU A 120 20.72 -5.61 20.34
N GLU A 121 20.44 -6.92 20.26
CA GLU A 121 19.99 -7.57 19.04
C GLU A 121 18.57 -7.16 18.67
N LEU A 122 17.65 -7.08 19.64
CA LEU A 122 16.28 -6.61 19.40
C LEU A 122 16.28 -5.20 18.81
N ASN A 123 17.09 -4.28 19.37
CA ASN A 123 17.19 -2.92 18.85
C ASN A 123 17.74 -2.90 17.43
N ARG A 124 18.79 -3.69 17.16
CA ARG A 124 19.39 -3.81 15.82
C ARG A 124 18.39 -4.34 14.78
N LEU A 125 17.69 -5.42 15.11
CA LEU A 125 16.69 -6.03 14.22
C LEU A 125 15.43 -5.15 14.10
N GLY A 126 15.06 -4.45 15.17
CA GLY A 126 13.98 -3.48 15.19
C GLY A 126 14.26 -2.28 14.27
N GLU A 127 15.51 -1.81 14.21
CA GLU A 127 15.93 -0.78 13.23
C GLU A 127 15.94 -1.34 11.82
N ALA A 128 16.44 -2.56 11.61
CA ALA A 128 16.41 -3.20 10.29
C ALA A 128 14.97 -3.37 9.75
N CYS A 129 13.98 -3.66 10.62
CA CYS A 129 12.58 -3.69 10.22
C CYS A 129 12.09 -2.32 9.74
N ARG A 130 12.54 -1.22 10.36
CA ARG A 130 12.22 0.15 9.93
C ARG A 130 12.82 0.43 8.55
N ASP A 131 14.09 0.08 8.35
CA ASP A 131 14.78 0.25 7.05
C ASP A 131 14.06 -0.50 5.92
N GLU A 132 13.48 -1.67 6.21
CA GLU A 132 12.70 -2.42 5.23
C GLU A 132 11.36 -1.76 4.90
N VAL A 133 10.69 -1.17 5.89
CA VAL A 133 9.48 -0.37 5.66
C VAL A 133 9.83 0.86 4.81
N ASP A 134 10.95 1.53 5.08
CA ASP A 134 11.42 2.66 4.27
C ASP A 134 11.72 2.22 2.82
N GLY A 135 12.36 1.07 2.65
CA GLY A 135 12.56 0.44 1.34
C GLY A 135 11.25 0.15 0.61
N PHE A 136 10.23 -0.36 1.32
CA PHE A 136 8.90 -0.58 0.77
C PHE A 136 8.26 0.74 0.33
N VAL A 137 8.34 1.80 1.15
CA VAL A 137 7.77 3.12 0.82
C VAL A 137 8.44 3.72 -0.41
N GLU A 138 9.75 3.60 -0.54
CA GLU A 138 10.46 4.09 -1.73
C GLU A 138 10.08 3.30 -2.99
N LYS A 139 9.89 1.98 -2.87
CA LYS A 139 9.37 1.16 -3.97
C LYS A 139 7.94 1.56 -4.34
N ALA A 140 7.09 1.79 -3.35
CA ALA A 140 5.71 2.21 -3.50
C ALA A 140 5.61 3.57 -4.18
N ARG A 141 6.47 4.53 -3.80
CA ARG A 141 6.57 5.84 -4.45
C ARG A 141 6.83 5.70 -5.94
N ARG A 142 7.76 4.83 -6.34
CA ARG A 142 8.06 4.57 -7.77
C ARG A 142 6.88 3.93 -8.50
N ASP A 143 6.15 3.03 -7.86
CA ASP A 143 4.95 2.39 -8.41
C ASP A 143 3.83 3.41 -8.69
N VAL A 144 3.59 4.31 -7.74
CA VAL A 144 2.62 5.40 -7.84
C VAL A 144 2.99 6.37 -8.96
N VAL A 145 4.28 6.74 -9.07
CA VAL A 145 4.78 7.63 -10.14
C VAL A 145 4.69 6.97 -11.51
N ALA A 146 5.11 5.71 -11.65
CA ALA A 146 5.11 4.99 -12.93
C ALA A 146 3.70 4.86 -13.53
N THR A 147 2.67 4.76 -12.68
CA THR A 147 1.28 4.67 -13.11
C THR A 147 0.72 6.01 -13.62
N ARG A 148 1.33 7.14 -13.27
CA ARG A 148 0.91 8.48 -13.71
C ARG A 148 1.46 8.84 -15.10
N SER A 149 2.50 8.14 -15.57
CA SER A 149 3.18 8.39 -16.85
C SER A 149 2.56 7.65 -18.05
N VAL A 150 1.52 6.85 -17.81
CA VAL A 150 0.78 6.07 -18.81
C VAL A 150 -0.57 6.71 -19.04
#